data_AF-A0A257PN08-F1
#
_entry.id   AF-A0A257PN08-F1
#
_cell.length_a   1.000
_cell.length_b   1.000
_cell.length_c   1.000
_cell.angle_alpha   90.00
_cell.angle_beta   90.00
_cell.angle_gamma   90.00
#
_symmetry.space_group_name_H-M   'P 1'
#
loop_
_entity.id
_entity.type
_entity.pdbx_description
1 polymer ?
#
loop_
_entity_poly.entity_id
_entity_poly.type
_entity_poly.pdbx_seq_one_letter_code
_entity_poly.pdbx_strand_id
1 'polypeptide(L)'
;MYDPSFEHDSCGFGLVSQVDGRASAWVVDTAFSALAKLSHRGGVNADGISGDGCGVLLHRPQPWLRALAKEAGIALGERFAAGVVFLDPAGGDAAAVQLER
;
A
#
# COMPACT_ATOMS: atom_id res chain seq x y z
N MET A 1 -9.60 36.89 0.03
CA MET A 1 -10.62 36.28 -0.84
C MET A 1 -10.43 34.78 -0.75
N TYR A 2 -11.11 34.16 0.21
CA TYR A 2 -11.19 32.70 0.42
C TYR A 2 -12.67 32.42 0.66
N ASP A 3 -13.23 31.46 -0.06
CA ASP A 3 -14.61 31.02 0.10
C ASP A 3 -14.59 29.48 0.26
N PRO A 4 -15.00 28.95 1.43
CA PRO A 4 -15.00 27.52 1.72
C PRO A 4 -15.86 26.69 0.76
N SER A 5 -16.81 27.31 0.04
CA SER A 5 -17.68 26.60 -0.92
C SER A 5 -16.95 26.07 -2.15
N PHE A 6 -15.70 26.50 -2.40
CA PHE A 6 -14.83 25.93 -3.45
C PHE A 6 -13.93 24.78 -2.95
N GLU A 7 -14.01 24.41 -1.68
CA GLU A 7 -13.23 23.31 -1.12
C GLU A 7 -13.92 21.98 -1.43
N HIS A 8 -13.30 21.16 -2.26
CA HIS A 8 -13.81 19.85 -2.65
C HIS A 8 -12.78 18.76 -2.32
N ASP A 9 -13.13 17.89 -1.37
CA ASP A 9 -12.38 16.65 -1.11
C ASP A 9 -12.40 15.79 -2.38
N SER A 10 -11.23 15.63 -3.00
CA SER A 10 -11.12 15.05 -4.33
C SER A 10 -10.60 13.60 -4.35
N CYS A 11 -10.61 12.87 -3.23
CA CYS A 11 -10.09 11.50 -3.19
C CYS A 11 -10.87 10.53 -4.10
N GLY A 12 -10.13 9.65 -4.80
CA GLY A 12 -10.69 8.56 -5.60
C GLY A 12 -10.46 7.19 -4.96
N PHE A 13 -11.44 6.29 -5.04
CA PHE A 13 -11.35 4.90 -4.58
C PHE A 13 -11.87 3.94 -5.64
N GLY A 14 -11.32 2.73 -5.68
CA GLY A 14 -11.75 1.68 -6.59
C GLY A 14 -11.47 0.28 -6.03
N LEU A 15 -12.22 -0.69 -6.52
CA LEU A 15 -12.08 -2.12 -6.19
C LEU A 15 -12.03 -2.92 -7.48
N VAL A 16 -11.07 -3.84 -7.58
CA VAL A 16 -11.01 -4.83 -8.65
C VAL A 16 -10.97 -6.21 -7.99
N SER A 17 -11.80 -7.12 -8.48
CA SER A 17 -11.88 -8.49 -7.97
C SER A 17 -12.08 -9.48 -9.09
N GLN A 18 -11.51 -10.67 -8.92
CA GLN A 18 -11.76 -11.81 -9.81
C GLN A 18 -12.86 -12.68 -9.17
N VAL A 19 -14.02 -12.76 -9.84
CA VAL A 19 -15.23 -13.37 -9.28
C VAL A 19 -15.07 -14.87 -9.02
N ASP A 20 -14.21 -15.55 -9.79
CA ASP A 20 -13.90 -16.97 -9.60
C ASP A 20 -12.92 -17.25 -8.46
N GLY A 21 -12.40 -16.20 -7.80
CA GLY A 21 -11.49 -16.27 -6.67
C GLY A 21 -10.08 -16.76 -7.00
N ARG A 22 -9.71 -16.88 -8.29
CA ARG A 22 -8.37 -17.29 -8.68
C ARG A 22 -7.38 -16.15 -8.47
N ALA A 23 -6.21 -16.48 -7.92
CA ALA A 23 -5.12 -15.51 -7.80
C ALA A 23 -4.56 -15.20 -9.18
N SER A 24 -4.43 -13.91 -9.52
CA SER A 24 -3.93 -13.48 -10.81
C SER A 24 -3.19 -12.15 -10.71
N ALA A 25 -2.00 -12.08 -11.29
CA ALA A 25 -1.24 -10.82 -11.43
C ALA A 25 -2.05 -9.74 -12.17
N TRP A 26 -2.95 -10.16 -13.08
CA TRP A 26 -3.85 -9.27 -13.79
C TRP A 26 -4.69 -8.38 -12.86
N VAL A 27 -5.15 -8.89 -11.71
CA VAL A 27 -5.92 -8.09 -10.74
C VAL A 27 -5.06 -6.97 -10.17
N VAL A 28 -3.80 -7.26 -9.88
CA VAL A 28 -2.82 -6.31 -9.33
C VAL A 28 -2.47 -5.25 -10.37
N ASP A 29 -2.12 -5.66 -11.59
CA ASP A 29 -1.80 -4.75 -12.69
C ASP A 29 -2.97 -3.83 -13.04
N THR A 30 -4.19 -4.38 -13.01
CA THR A 30 -5.42 -3.62 -13.23
C THR A 30 -5.66 -2.61 -12.11
N ALA A 31 -5.42 -2.98 -10.85
CA ALA A 31 -5.54 -2.06 -9.71
C ALA A 31 -4.56 -0.89 -9.82
N PHE A 32 -3.29 -1.14 -10.16
CA PHE A 32 -2.30 -0.08 -10.39
C PHE A 32 -2.66 0.81 -11.58
N SER A 33 -3.11 0.21 -12.68
CA SER A 33 -3.56 0.95 -13.87
C SER A 33 -4.77 1.84 -13.57
N ALA A 34 -5.70 1.37 -12.75
CA ALA A 34 -6.84 2.15 -12.29
C ALA A 34 -6.40 3.30 -11.38
N LEU A 35 -5.52 3.02 -10.41
CA LEU A 35 -4.98 4.02 -9.49
C LEU A 35 -4.27 5.16 -10.24
N ALA A 36 -3.46 4.83 -11.25
CA ALA A 36 -2.78 5.83 -12.08
C ALA A 36 -3.75 6.76 -12.83
N LYS A 37 -4.95 6.27 -13.20
CA LYS A 37 -5.99 7.08 -13.86
C LYS A 37 -6.73 8.01 -12.90
N LEU A 38 -6.58 7.82 -11.58
CA LEU A 38 -7.14 8.69 -10.56
C LEU A 38 -6.21 9.88 -10.21
N SER A 39 -5.10 10.08 -10.94
CA SER A 39 -4.16 11.18 -10.68
C SER A 39 -4.80 12.58 -10.75
N HIS A 40 -5.79 12.79 -11.60
CA HIS A 40 -6.57 14.04 -11.68
C HIS A 40 -7.37 14.36 -10.39
N ARG A 41 -7.47 13.39 -9.49
CA ARG A 41 -8.13 13.45 -8.19
C ARG A 41 -7.14 13.46 -7.01
N GLY A 42 -5.86 13.28 -7.28
CA GLY A 42 -4.81 13.40 -6.26
C GLY A 42 -4.34 14.84 -6.12
N GLY A 43 -4.04 15.25 -4.88
CA GLY A 43 -3.27 16.46 -4.64
C GLY A 43 -1.84 16.27 -5.11
N VAL A 44 -1.30 17.30 -5.78
CA VAL A 44 0.12 17.40 -6.15
C VAL A 44 0.71 18.55 -5.35
N ASN A 45 1.80 18.28 -4.64
CA ASN A 45 2.50 19.25 -3.82
C ASN A 45 3.25 20.28 -4.67
N ALA A 46 3.74 21.34 -4.03
CA ALA A 46 4.41 22.46 -4.69
C ALA A 46 5.68 22.07 -5.48
N ASP A 47 6.27 20.92 -5.19
CA ASP A 47 7.42 20.38 -5.93
C ASP A 47 7.04 19.78 -7.29
N GLY A 48 5.75 19.62 -7.58
CA GLY A 48 5.23 19.05 -8.82
C GLY A 48 5.50 17.56 -8.99
N ILE A 49 6.04 16.88 -7.97
CA ILE A 49 6.46 15.48 -8.02
C ILE A 49 5.79 14.67 -6.91
N SER A 50 5.73 15.22 -5.70
CA SER A 50 5.13 14.55 -4.55
C SER A 50 3.61 14.71 -4.58
N GLY A 51 2.89 13.65 -4.23
CA GLY A 51 1.44 13.70 -3.99
C GLY A 51 1.10 13.41 -2.54
N ASP A 52 -0.15 13.65 -2.14
CA ASP A 52 -0.61 13.46 -0.76
C ASP A 52 -0.62 11.99 -0.32
N GLY A 53 -0.79 11.08 -1.28
CA GLY A 53 -0.70 9.64 -1.05
C GLY A 53 -1.58 8.83 -2.00
N CYS A 54 -1.15 7.60 -2.26
CA CYS A 54 -1.94 6.59 -2.96
C CYS A 54 -1.50 5.19 -2.49
N GLY A 55 -2.33 4.18 -2.71
CA GLY A 55 -1.97 2.81 -2.30
C GLY A 55 -2.91 1.75 -2.86
N VAL A 56 -2.43 0.51 -2.82
CA VAL A 56 -3.21 -0.69 -3.18
C VAL A 56 -3.18 -1.65 -2.00
N LEU A 57 -4.36 -2.09 -1.57
CA LEU A 57 -4.51 -3.16 -0.58
C LEU A 57 -4.72 -4.50 -1.29
N LEU A 58 -3.86 -5.47 -1.00
CA LEU A 58 -3.95 -6.82 -1.57
C LEU A 58 -4.61 -7.81 -0.59
N HIS A 59 -5.49 -8.66 -1.11
CA HIS A 59 -6.10 -9.70 -0.29
C HIS A 59 -5.14 -10.88 -0.09
N ARG A 60 -4.66 -11.04 1.15
CA ARG A 60 -3.91 -12.22 1.66
C ARG A 60 -2.91 -12.83 0.66
N PRO A 61 -1.82 -12.13 0.30
CA PRO A 61 -0.80 -12.66 -0.60
C PRO A 61 0.09 -13.73 0.07
N GLN A 62 -0.50 -14.84 0.53
CA GLN A 62 0.17 -15.84 1.37
C GLN A 62 1.42 -16.46 0.74
N PRO A 63 1.44 -16.87 -0.55
CA PRO A 63 2.64 -17.46 -1.15
C PRO A 63 3.83 -16.50 -1.10
N TRP A 64 3.59 -15.21 -1.36
CA TRP A 64 4.60 -14.17 -1.30
C TRP A 64 5.07 -13.90 0.13
N LEU A 65 4.15 -13.78 1.10
CA LEU A 65 4.52 -13.60 2.51
C LEU A 65 5.34 -14.79 3.08
N ARG A 66 5.01 -16.02 2.67
CA ARG A 66 5.79 -17.21 3.07
C ARG A 66 7.17 -17.25 2.42
N ALA A 67 7.31 -16.77 1.18
CA ALA A 67 8.60 -16.64 0.53
C ALA A 67 9.49 -15.63 1.27
N LEU A 68 8.95 -14.44 1.58
CA LEU A 68 9.66 -13.41 2.35
C LEU A 68 10.10 -13.90 3.73
N ALA A 69 9.23 -14.59 4.46
CA ALA A 69 9.59 -15.14 5.75
C ALA A 69 10.71 -16.19 5.66
N LYS A 70 10.68 -17.03 4.62
CA LYS A 70 11.76 -17.99 4.36
C LYS A 70 13.09 -17.29 4.07
N GLU A 71 13.07 -16.25 3.25
CA GLU A 71 14.26 -15.43 2.94
C GLU A 71 14.82 -14.74 4.19
N ALA A 72 13.94 -14.27 5.08
CA ALA A 72 14.29 -13.65 6.36
C ALA A 72 14.65 -14.66 7.47
N GLY A 73 14.59 -15.98 7.22
CA GLY A 73 14.86 -17.00 8.23
C GLY A 73 13.77 -17.12 9.31
N ILE A 74 12.58 -16.58 9.08
CA ILE A 74 11.44 -16.60 10.01
C ILE A 74 10.63 -17.87 9.79
N ALA A 75 10.57 -18.73 10.82
CA ALA A 75 9.72 -19.91 10.81
C ALA A 75 8.24 -19.54 11.01
N LEU A 76 7.42 -19.71 9.97
CA LEU A 76 5.98 -19.44 10.06
C LEU A 76 5.20 -20.68 10.47
N GLY A 77 4.22 -20.48 11.36
CA GLY A 77 3.19 -21.47 11.65
C GLY A 77 2.16 -21.62 10.53
N GLU A 78 1.19 -22.51 10.76
CA GLU A 78 0.02 -22.65 9.89
C GLU A 78 -0.77 -21.33 9.82
N ARG A 79 -1.00 -20.72 10.98
CA ARG A 79 -1.60 -19.39 11.14
C ARG A 79 -0.49 -18.38 11.42
N PHE A 80 -0.49 -17.29 10.66
CA PHE A 80 0.42 -16.17 10.84
C PHE A 80 -0.28 -14.85 10.46
N ALA A 81 0.25 -13.74 10.94
CA ALA A 81 -0.13 -12.40 10.54
C ALA A 81 1.08 -11.70 9.92
N ALA A 82 0.82 -10.69 9.09
CA ALA A 82 1.82 -9.81 8.55
C ALA A 82 1.32 -8.37 8.68
N GLY A 83 2.24 -7.43 8.91
CA GLY A 83 1.96 -6.01 9.01
C GLY A 83 3.02 -5.21 8.28
N VAL A 84 2.62 -4.06 7.75
CA VAL A 84 3.54 -3.06 7.21
C VAL A 84 3.69 -1.98 8.28
N VAL A 85 4.93 -1.69 8.67
CA VAL A 85 5.25 -0.70 9.71
C VAL A 85 6.18 0.34 9.11
N PHE A 86 5.91 1.61 9.40
CA PHE A 86 6.84 2.70 9.10
C PHE A 86 7.64 3.02 10.36
N LEU A 87 8.96 3.00 10.22
CA LEU A 87 9.92 3.29 11.29
C LEU A 87 10.59 4.64 11.02
N ASP A 88 11.12 5.27 12.06
CA ASP A 88 11.90 6.50 11.90
C ASP A 88 13.18 6.21 11.11
N PRO A 89 13.37 6.80 9.91
CA PRO A 89 14.58 6.58 9.12
C PRO A 89 15.85 7.07 9.83
N ALA A 90 15.75 8.04 10.76
CA ALA A 90 16.90 8.52 11.53
C ALA A 90 17.41 7.47 12.53
N GLY A 91 16.56 6.51 12.93
CA GLY A 91 16.92 5.44 13.85
C GLY A 91 17.74 4.31 13.23
N GLY A 92 17.85 4.26 11.90
CA GLY A 92 18.55 3.18 11.17
C GLY A 92 18.11 1.78 11.63
N ASP A 93 19.05 0.83 11.69
CA ASP A 93 18.78 -0.55 12.13
C ASP A 93 18.30 -0.64 13.59
N ALA A 94 18.59 0.37 14.43
CA ALA A 94 18.15 0.38 15.82
C ALA A 94 16.63 0.52 15.95
N ALA A 95 15.96 1.19 15.00
CA ALA A 95 14.50 1.28 14.99
C ALA A 95 13.85 -0.09 14.72
N ALA A 96 14.46 -0.92 13.86
CA ALA A 96 13.99 -2.27 13.58
C ALA A 96 14.18 -3.19 14.79
N VAL A 97 15.35 -3.13 15.46
CA VAL A 97 15.64 -3.92 16.66
C VAL A 97 14.67 -3.62 17.81
N GLN A 98 14.21 -2.37 17.94
CA GLN A 98 13.21 -2.01 18.95
C GLN A 98 11.83 -2.61 18.67
N LEU A 99 11.44 -2.74 17.40
CA LEU A 99 10.16 -3.35 17.01
C LEU A 99 10.13 -4.86 17.26
N GLU A 100 11.28 -5.53 17.17
CA GLU A 100 11.40 -6.98 17.34
C GLU A 100 11.43 -7.45 18.81
N ARG A 101 11.49 -6.53 19.78
CA ARG A 101 11.45 -6.82 21.23
C ARG A 101 10.05 -6.79 21.81
#